data_AF-A0A8I1Q8F2-F1
#
_entry.id   AF-A0A8I1Q8F2-F1
#
_cell.length_a   1.000
_cell.length_b   1.000
_cell.length_c   1.000
_cell.angle_alpha   90.00
_cell.angle_beta   90.00
_cell.angle_gamma   90.00
#
_symmetry.space_group_name_H-M   'P 1'
#
loop_
_entity.id
_entity.type
_entity.pdbx_description
1 polymer ?
#
loop_
_entity_poly.entity_id
_entity_poly.type
_entity_poly.pdbx_seq_one_letter_code
_entity_poly.pdbx_strand_id
1 'polypeptide(L)'
;MRGKVFALNDLASPFAGIVWDSSSGCSTIPGPAVCYSTGATSIVNGSNLALPSPGGNTYLIYQTLTTTYGLNPSTYAAGLCSNYSIQGYNDWYLPSICEMGYDALSKGSGCGTQLTPLIQNIISNLKDNGIIPSVAGTYWSSTKYINTSGDPQFDYLDAWYMFYSGSTGEQDFFNKWIPQGVRCSREFTN
;
A
#
# COMPACT_ATOMS: atom_id res chain seq x y z
N MET A 1 -2.34 -22.02 13.10
CA MET A 1 -1.46 -21.51 12.02
C MET A 1 -1.88 -20.07 11.73
N ARG A 2 -0.94 -19.14 11.58
CA ARG A 2 -1.22 -17.76 11.15
C ARG A 2 -0.62 -17.57 9.77
N GLY A 3 -1.34 -16.93 8.87
CA GLY A 3 -0.90 -16.66 7.50
C GLY A 3 -1.54 -15.39 6.97
N LYS A 4 -1.25 -15.04 5.71
CA LYS A 4 -1.88 -13.92 5.02
C LYS A 4 -2.40 -14.40 3.67
N VAL A 5 -3.57 -13.89 3.28
CA VAL A 5 -4.17 -14.12 1.97
C VAL A 5 -4.03 -12.84 1.16
N PHE A 6 -3.70 -12.96 -0.12
CA PHE A 6 -3.52 -11.84 -1.04
C PHE A 6 -4.48 -11.95 -2.22
N ALA A 7 -5.10 -10.83 -2.61
CA ALA A 7 -5.97 -10.76 -3.77
C ALA A 7 -5.16 -10.83 -5.07
N LEU A 8 -5.51 -11.78 -5.93
CA LEU A 8 -4.87 -11.93 -7.26
C LEU A 8 -5.46 -10.99 -8.32
N ASN A 9 -6.66 -10.46 -8.08
CA ASN A 9 -7.28 -9.49 -8.96
C ASN A 9 -6.92 -8.07 -8.52
N ASP A 10 -6.75 -7.19 -9.51
CA ASP A 10 -6.64 -5.76 -9.26
C ASP A 10 -8.03 -5.19 -8.97
N LEU A 11 -8.21 -4.62 -7.78
CA LEU A 11 -9.47 -4.01 -7.34
C LEU A 11 -9.71 -2.64 -7.96
N ALA A 12 -8.71 -2.04 -8.60
CA ALA A 12 -8.87 -0.79 -9.33
C ALA A 12 -9.32 -1.00 -10.79
N SER A 13 -9.39 -2.25 -11.27
CA SER A 13 -9.90 -2.58 -12.62
C SER A 13 -11.44 -2.42 -12.69
N PRO A 14 -12.02 -1.89 -13.79
CA PRO A 14 -11.40 -1.57 -15.09
C PRO A 14 -10.86 -0.14 -15.22
N PHE A 15 -10.75 0.61 -14.14
CA PHE A 15 -10.24 1.98 -14.17
C PHE A 15 -8.72 1.98 -14.40
N ALA A 16 -8.16 3.11 -14.82
CA ALA A 16 -6.71 3.28 -15.07
C ALA A 16 -5.84 3.21 -13.79
N GLY A 17 -6.34 2.60 -12.71
CA GLY A 17 -5.83 2.64 -11.36
C GLY A 17 -6.68 3.51 -10.43
N ILE A 18 -6.23 3.64 -9.19
CA ILE A 18 -6.78 4.54 -8.18
C ILE A 18 -5.65 5.27 -7.47
N VAL A 19 -5.94 6.46 -6.99
CA VAL A 19 -4.97 7.28 -6.24
C VAL A 19 -4.77 6.74 -4.83
N TRP A 20 -3.61 7.02 -4.24
CA TRP A 20 -3.33 6.67 -2.85
C TRP A 20 -4.09 7.58 -1.88
N ASP A 21 -4.19 8.86 -2.22
CA ASP A 21 -4.96 9.88 -1.48
C ASP A 21 -5.74 10.74 -2.49
N SER A 22 -7.05 10.84 -2.27
CA SER A 22 -8.00 11.56 -3.14
C SER A 22 -8.40 12.92 -2.58
N SER A 23 -7.70 13.40 -1.56
CA SER A 23 -7.91 14.70 -0.97
C SER A 23 -7.64 15.80 -1.99
N SER A 24 -8.39 16.90 -1.85
CA SER A 24 -8.14 18.11 -2.64
C SER A 24 -6.71 18.66 -2.44
N GLY A 25 -6.10 18.40 -1.27
CA GLY A 25 -4.70 18.71 -0.98
C GLY A 25 -3.69 18.03 -1.91
N CYS A 26 -4.04 16.90 -2.53
CA CYS A 26 -3.18 16.21 -3.51
C CYS A 26 -3.31 16.73 -4.96
N SER A 27 -4.12 17.77 -5.24
CA SER A 27 -4.55 18.07 -6.62
C SER A 27 -4.13 19.43 -7.20
N THR A 28 -3.42 20.29 -6.45
CA THR A 28 -3.06 21.64 -6.93
C THR A 28 -1.58 21.78 -7.30
N ILE A 29 -1.26 21.68 -8.59
CA ILE A 29 -0.01 22.22 -9.19
C ILE A 29 -0.40 23.44 -10.06
N PRO A 30 0.33 24.59 -10.01
CA PRO A 30 1.54 24.88 -9.25
C PRO A 30 1.22 25.57 -7.93
N GLY A 31 1.40 24.85 -6.83
CA GLY A 31 1.27 25.30 -5.44
C GLY A 31 1.71 24.14 -4.54
N PRO A 32 1.85 24.32 -3.22
CA PRO A 32 2.16 23.23 -2.33
C PRO A 32 0.91 22.35 -2.25
N ALA A 33 0.72 21.45 -3.22
CA ALA A 33 -0.12 20.28 -3.00
C ALA A 33 0.45 19.63 -1.74
N VAL A 34 -0.33 19.58 -0.67
CA VAL A 34 0.01 18.88 0.56
C VAL A 34 -1.15 17.94 0.79
N CYS A 35 -0.98 16.70 0.32
CA CYS A 35 -1.89 15.61 0.67
C CYS A 35 -2.08 15.54 2.18
N TYR A 36 -3.22 15.02 2.63
CA TYR A 36 -3.46 14.91 4.06
C TYR A 36 -2.43 13.98 4.72
N SER A 37 -1.93 14.39 5.88
CA SER A 37 -1.01 13.58 6.67
C SER A 37 -1.79 12.51 7.41
N THR A 38 -1.64 11.25 6.99
CA THR A 38 -2.34 10.09 7.58
C THR A 38 -1.55 9.41 8.70
N GLY A 39 -0.24 9.66 8.80
CA GLY A 39 0.65 8.94 9.73
C GLY A 39 0.94 7.48 9.34
N ALA A 40 0.52 7.03 8.16
CA ALA A 40 0.68 5.65 7.68
C ALA A 40 2.11 5.30 7.24
N THR A 41 3.06 5.34 8.18
CA THR A 41 4.51 5.20 7.91
C THR A 41 5.05 3.78 8.15
N SER A 42 4.24 2.86 8.66
CA SER A 42 4.75 1.53 9.01
C SER A 42 5.15 0.76 7.76
N ILE A 43 6.36 0.20 7.76
CA ILE A 43 6.82 -0.62 6.64
C ILE A 43 6.34 -2.08 6.76
N VAL A 44 5.91 -2.52 7.95
CA VAL A 44 5.52 -3.91 8.25
C VAL A 44 4.05 -4.11 8.66
N ASN A 45 3.30 -3.04 8.90
CA ASN A 45 1.91 -3.13 9.38
C ASN A 45 0.91 -2.42 8.45
N GLY A 46 0.43 -3.14 7.43
CA GLY A 46 -0.64 -2.67 6.55
C GLY A 46 -2.06 -2.79 7.12
N SER A 47 -2.25 -3.45 8.26
CA SER A 47 -3.58 -3.89 8.74
C SER A 47 -4.64 -2.79 8.80
N ASN A 48 -5.91 -3.19 8.71
CA ASN A 48 -7.06 -2.32 8.95
C ASN A 48 -7.55 -2.45 10.40
N LEU A 49 -6.63 -2.38 11.36
CA LEU A 49 -6.94 -2.50 12.78
C LEU A 49 -6.47 -1.25 13.54
N ALA A 50 -7.29 -0.81 14.49
CA ALA A 50 -6.97 0.32 15.36
C ALA A 50 -5.88 0.01 16.42
N LEU A 51 -5.63 -1.28 16.66
CA LEU A 51 -4.73 -1.75 17.70
C LEU A 51 -3.66 -2.71 17.17
N PRO A 52 -2.47 -2.75 17.79
CA PRO A 52 -2.02 -1.81 18.84
C PRO A 52 -1.86 -0.38 18.29
N SER A 53 -2.06 0.62 19.16
CA SER A 53 -1.89 2.04 18.78
C SER A 53 -0.52 2.28 18.14
N PRO A 54 -0.42 3.04 17.03
CA PRO A 54 -1.46 3.90 16.44
C PRO A 54 -2.47 3.18 15.51
N GLY A 55 -2.35 1.87 15.34
CA GLY A 55 -3.08 1.06 14.36
C GLY A 55 -2.23 0.74 13.13
N GLY A 56 -2.78 -0.06 12.23
CA GLY A 56 -2.17 -0.34 10.94
C GLY A 56 -2.38 0.79 9.93
N ASN A 57 -1.56 0.81 8.89
CA ASN A 57 -1.58 1.89 7.91
C ASN A 57 -2.94 2.05 7.23
N THR A 58 -3.63 0.95 6.86
CA THR A 58 -4.95 1.04 6.22
C THR A 58 -5.96 1.72 7.14
N TYR A 59 -5.95 1.36 8.42
CA TYR A 59 -6.80 2.01 9.43
C TYR A 59 -6.50 3.51 9.53
N LEU A 60 -5.22 3.89 9.59
CA LEU A 60 -4.80 5.29 9.69
C LEU A 60 -5.20 6.12 8.48
N ILE A 61 -5.05 5.57 7.26
CA ILE A 61 -5.48 6.24 6.02
C ILE A 61 -6.99 6.38 6.01
N TYR A 62 -7.74 5.31 6.29
CA TYR A 62 -9.21 5.33 6.28
C TYR A 62 -9.76 6.33 7.31
N GLN A 63 -9.24 6.30 8.53
CA GLN A 63 -9.66 7.20 9.59
C GLN A 63 -9.39 8.66 9.23
N THR A 64 -8.25 8.94 8.59
CA THR A 64 -7.93 10.30 8.15
C THR A 64 -8.83 10.74 7.00
N LEU A 65 -8.80 10.00 5.89
CA LEU A 65 -9.43 10.44 4.64
C LEU A 65 -10.96 10.36 4.72
N THR A 66 -11.51 9.26 5.23
CA THR A 66 -12.96 9.08 5.29
C THR A 66 -13.57 9.65 6.56
N THR A 67 -13.07 9.29 7.74
CA THR A 67 -13.74 9.71 8.98
C THR A 67 -13.50 11.19 9.29
N THR A 68 -12.27 11.68 9.17
CA THR A 68 -11.95 13.09 9.48
C THR A 68 -12.32 14.03 8.34
N TYR A 69 -12.03 13.67 7.10
CA TYR A 69 -12.22 14.55 5.94
C TYR A 69 -13.41 14.21 5.04
N GLY A 70 -14.16 13.16 5.34
CA GLY A 70 -15.40 12.83 4.62
C GLY A 70 -15.20 12.35 3.18
N LEU A 71 -14.00 11.91 2.80
CA LEU A 71 -13.74 11.37 1.47
C LEU A 71 -14.41 10.00 1.29
N ASN A 72 -14.93 9.76 0.09
CA ASN A 72 -15.53 8.47 -0.26
C ASN A 72 -14.45 7.37 -0.29
N PRO A 73 -14.56 6.28 0.49
CA PRO A 73 -13.60 5.18 0.46
C PRO A 73 -13.35 4.58 -0.93
N SER A 74 -14.30 4.69 -1.86
CA SER A 74 -14.12 4.16 -3.22
C SER A 74 -13.20 5.00 -4.10
N THR A 75 -12.68 6.15 -3.62
CA THR A 75 -11.84 7.06 -4.41
C THR A 75 -10.36 6.97 -4.07
N TYR A 76 -9.95 6.16 -3.09
CA TYR A 76 -8.54 5.97 -2.75
C TYR A 76 -8.21 4.52 -2.36
N ALA A 77 -6.95 4.14 -2.52
CA ALA A 77 -6.48 2.75 -2.45
C ALA A 77 -6.83 2.01 -1.14
N ALA A 78 -6.54 2.62 0.02
CA ALA A 78 -6.82 2.00 1.31
C ALA A 78 -8.33 1.87 1.58
N GLY A 79 -9.13 2.81 1.06
CA GLY A 79 -10.59 2.79 1.19
C GLY A 79 -11.22 1.67 0.38
N LEU A 80 -10.70 1.38 -0.83
CA LEU A 80 -11.11 0.21 -1.61
C LEU A 80 -10.89 -1.07 -0.83
N CYS A 81 -9.70 -1.26 -0.25
CA CYS A 81 -9.42 -2.47 0.53
C CYS A 81 -10.26 -2.56 1.80
N SER A 82 -10.48 -1.44 2.50
CA SER A 82 -11.29 -1.40 3.71
C SER A 82 -12.76 -1.75 3.45
N ASN A 83 -13.28 -1.39 2.28
CA ASN A 83 -14.65 -1.70 1.88
C ASN A 83 -14.76 -3.01 1.07
N TYR A 84 -13.64 -3.69 0.80
CA TYR A 84 -13.65 -4.88 -0.02
C TYR A 84 -14.25 -6.06 0.76
N SER A 85 -15.24 -6.71 0.15
CA SER A 85 -15.79 -7.95 0.68
C SER A 85 -15.97 -9.00 -0.40
N ILE A 86 -15.47 -10.20 -0.13
CA ILE A 86 -15.58 -11.35 -1.02
C ILE A 86 -15.66 -12.63 -0.19
N GLN A 87 -16.54 -13.55 -0.60
CA GLN A 87 -16.73 -14.85 0.06
C GLN A 87 -16.97 -14.76 1.58
N GLY A 88 -17.65 -13.70 2.04
CA GLY A 88 -17.97 -13.49 3.46
C GLY A 88 -16.86 -12.86 4.30
N TYR A 89 -15.71 -12.55 3.71
CA TYR A 89 -14.61 -11.85 4.39
C TYR A 89 -14.66 -10.35 4.10
N ASN A 90 -14.44 -9.53 5.12
CA ASN A 90 -14.51 -8.06 5.08
C ASN A 90 -13.38 -7.39 5.89
N ASP A 91 -12.37 -8.17 6.26
CA ASP A 91 -11.18 -7.79 7.05
C ASP A 91 -9.96 -7.52 6.13
N TRP A 92 -10.23 -7.06 4.91
CA TRP A 92 -9.22 -6.76 3.91
C TRP A 92 -8.55 -5.42 4.19
N TYR A 93 -7.28 -5.32 3.82
CA TYR A 93 -6.46 -4.14 4.01
C TYR A 93 -5.47 -3.96 2.87
N LEU A 94 -4.99 -2.73 2.68
CA LEU A 94 -3.92 -2.44 1.74
C LEU A 94 -2.59 -2.83 2.39
N PRO A 95 -1.79 -3.74 1.82
CA PRO A 95 -0.56 -4.21 2.43
C PRO A 95 0.50 -3.09 2.54
N SER A 96 1.31 -3.13 3.60
CA SER A 96 2.50 -2.30 3.73
C SER A 96 3.59 -2.74 2.76
N ILE A 97 4.55 -1.86 2.50
CA ILE A 97 5.58 -2.10 1.48
C ILE A 97 6.38 -3.40 1.73
N CYS A 98 6.71 -3.72 2.99
CA CYS A 98 7.42 -4.96 3.29
C CYS A 98 6.52 -6.20 3.29
N GLU A 99 5.19 -6.05 3.36
CA GLU A 99 4.29 -7.18 3.12
C GLU A 99 4.25 -7.52 1.62
N MET A 100 4.45 -6.52 0.77
CA MET A 100 4.46 -6.67 -0.70
C MET A 100 5.76 -7.25 -1.25
N GLY A 101 6.91 -6.93 -0.66
CA GLY A 101 8.20 -7.37 -1.16
C GLY A 101 9.39 -7.02 -0.26
N TYR A 102 10.59 -7.33 -0.74
CA TYR A 102 11.87 -6.88 -0.19
C TYR A 102 12.48 -5.74 -1.04
N ASP A 103 13.49 -5.06 -0.51
CA ASP A 103 14.16 -3.93 -1.16
C ASP A 103 15.24 -4.42 -2.15
N ALA A 104 14.81 -4.92 -3.30
CA ALA A 104 15.69 -5.57 -4.27
C ALA A 104 16.78 -4.64 -4.83
N LEU A 105 16.51 -3.35 -4.93
CA LEU A 105 17.38 -2.36 -5.56
C LEU A 105 17.95 -1.33 -4.56
N SER A 106 17.86 -1.59 -3.25
CA SER A 106 18.36 -0.70 -2.20
C SER A 106 17.80 0.73 -2.28
N LYS A 107 16.49 0.86 -2.53
CA LYS A 107 15.76 2.14 -2.59
C LYS A 107 15.56 2.77 -1.21
N GLY A 108 15.88 2.04 -0.15
CA GLY A 108 15.86 2.54 1.22
C GLY A 108 14.53 2.33 1.93
N SER A 109 13.72 1.35 1.51
CA SER A 109 12.46 1.04 2.20
C SER A 109 12.66 0.32 3.54
N GLY A 110 13.84 -0.29 3.73
CA GLY A 110 14.17 -1.07 4.92
C GLY A 110 13.60 -2.49 4.92
N CYS A 111 13.04 -2.97 3.81
CA CYS A 111 12.39 -4.29 3.73
C CYS A 111 13.35 -5.49 3.62
N GLY A 112 14.65 -5.29 3.77
CA GLY A 112 15.67 -6.33 3.61
C GLY A 112 15.93 -6.70 2.16
N THR A 113 16.60 -7.82 1.93
CA THR A 113 17.00 -8.28 0.58
C THR A 113 16.23 -9.53 0.15
N GLN A 114 16.44 -10.02 -1.07
CA GLN A 114 15.86 -11.30 -1.50
C GLN A 114 16.29 -12.47 -0.59
N LEU A 115 17.56 -12.49 -0.19
CA LEU A 115 18.12 -13.57 0.65
C LEU A 115 17.72 -13.42 2.13
N THR A 116 17.50 -12.18 2.57
CA THR A 116 17.19 -11.83 3.96
C THR A 116 16.07 -10.78 4.01
N PRO A 117 14.82 -11.15 3.64
CA PRO A 117 13.71 -10.22 3.69
C PRO A 117 13.38 -9.90 5.17
N LEU A 118 12.98 -8.66 5.46
CA LEU A 118 12.65 -8.23 6.81
C LEU A 118 11.49 -9.04 7.40
N ILE A 119 10.48 -9.30 6.56
CA ILE A 119 9.36 -10.19 6.85
C ILE A 119 9.07 -11.08 5.65
N GLN A 120 8.43 -12.22 5.91
CA GLN A 120 7.80 -13.03 4.88
C GLN A 120 6.80 -12.17 4.09
N ASN A 121 7.02 -12.05 2.78
CA ASN A 121 6.28 -11.15 1.90
C ASN A 121 5.74 -11.88 0.66
N ILE A 122 4.94 -11.18 -0.14
CA ILE A 122 4.28 -11.76 -1.33
C ILE A 122 5.31 -12.29 -2.34
N ILE A 123 6.41 -11.57 -2.58
CA ILE A 123 7.43 -12.02 -3.54
C ILE A 123 8.11 -13.30 -3.03
N SER A 124 8.65 -13.27 -1.82
CA SER A 124 9.43 -14.39 -1.28
C SER A 124 8.59 -15.65 -1.07
N ASN A 125 7.28 -15.51 -0.79
CA ASN A 125 6.41 -16.66 -0.52
C ASN A 125 5.69 -17.18 -1.75
N LEU A 126 5.21 -16.29 -2.63
CA LEU A 126 4.34 -16.69 -3.74
C LEU A 126 5.09 -16.66 -5.08
N LYS A 127 5.87 -15.60 -5.34
CA LYS A 127 6.54 -15.43 -6.63
C LYS A 127 7.80 -16.29 -6.74
N ASP A 128 8.70 -16.18 -5.78
CA ASP A 128 10.00 -16.88 -5.80
C ASP A 128 9.81 -18.40 -5.70
N ASN A 129 8.69 -18.86 -5.13
CA ASN A 129 8.29 -20.27 -5.09
C ASN A 129 7.46 -20.71 -6.32
N GLY A 130 7.26 -19.86 -7.33
CA GLY A 130 6.54 -20.19 -8.56
C GLY A 130 5.03 -20.44 -8.39
N ILE A 131 4.42 -19.98 -7.31
CA ILE A 131 3.00 -20.20 -7.00
C ILE A 131 2.11 -19.24 -7.81
N ILE A 132 2.56 -18.00 -8.03
CA ILE A 132 1.83 -17.00 -8.83
C ILE A 132 2.55 -16.77 -10.17
N PRO A 133 1.97 -17.21 -11.32
CA PRO A 133 2.66 -17.21 -12.60
C PRO A 133 2.84 -15.80 -13.21
N SER A 134 2.06 -14.81 -12.80
CA SER A 134 2.33 -13.40 -13.10
C SER A 134 1.47 -12.48 -12.22
N VAL A 135 2.11 -11.85 -11.24
CA VAL A 135 1.66 -10.53 -10.80
C VAL A 135 2.44 -9.56 -11.67
N ALA A 136 1.75 -8.78 -12.49
CA ALA A 136 2.35 -7.80 -13.38
C ALA A 136 1.65 -6.46 -13.20
N GLY A 137 2.42 -5.38 -13.16
CA GLY A 137 1.91 -4.02 -12.99
C GLY A 137 2.38 -3.37 -11.69
N THR A 138 1.87 -2.18 -11.46
CA THR A 138 2.27 -1.30 -10.36
C THR A 138 1.13 -1.20 -9.36
N TYR A 139 1.41 -1.48 -8.09
CA TYR A 139 0.39 -1.55 -7.05
C TYR A 139 0.76 -0.71 -5.84
N TRP A 140 -0.18 0.10 -5.37
CA TRP A 140 0.01 0.87 -4.15
C TRP A 140 0.25 -0.02 -2.94
N SER A 141 1.18 0.39 -2.09
CA SER A 141 1.24 -0.05 -0.70
C SER A 141 0.52 0.94 0.20
N SER A 142 0.24 0.55 1.44
CA SER A 142 -0.28 1.46 2.46
C SER A 142 0.80 2.36 3.07
N THR A 143 2.08 2.14 2.76
CA THR A 143 3.20 2.82 3.42
C THR A 143 3.46 4.16 2.72
N LYS A 144 3.33 5.25 3.47
CA LYS A 144 3.76 6.59 3.07
C LYS A 144 5.29 6.61 2.89
N TYR A 145 5.76 7.28 1.84
CA TYR A 145 7.19 7.59 1.73
C TYR A 145 7.56 8.68 2.75
N ILE A 146 8.74 8.57 3.35
CA ILE A 146 9.32 9.62 4.20
C ILE A 146 10.58 10.09 3.47
N ASN A 147 10.60 11.36 3.09
CA ASN A 147 11.74 11.95 2.44
C ASN A 147 12.78 12.32 3.51
N THR A 148 13.97 11.73 3.41
CA THR A 148 15.08 12.02 4.32
C THR A 148 15.88 13.27 3.93
N SER A 149 15.50 13.98 2.87
CA SER A 149 16.14 15.23 2.43
C SER A 149 15.95 16.38 3.42
N GLY A 150 15.01 16.23 4.37
CA GLY A 150 14.64 17.27 5.33
C GLY A 150 13.75 18.36 4.73
N ASP A 151 13.33 18.22 3.46
CA ASP A 151 12.37 19.13 2.83
C ASP A 151 10.93 18.64 3.11
N PRO A 152 10.17 19.34 3.98
CA PRO A 152 8.82 18.94 4.34
C PRO A 152 7.83 19.02 3.17
N GLN A 153 8.16 19.68 2.06
CA GLN A 153 7.27 19.77 0.91
C GLN A 153 7.04 18.41 0.23
N PHE A 154 8.02 17.50 0.29
CA PHE A 154 7.94 16.19 -0.37
C PHE A 154 7.40 15.07 0.55
N ASP A 155 7.46 15.27 1.86
CA ASP A 155 7.04 14.27 2.87
C ASP A 155 5.55 13.89 2.81
N TYR A 156 4.75 14.72 2.15
CA TYR A 156 3.31 14.53 2.05
C TYR A 156 2.90 13.95 0.71
N LEU A 157 3.74 14.01 -0.33
CA LEU A 157 3.30 13.77 -1.70
C LEU A 157 3.43 12.33 -2.14
N ASP A 158 4.33 11.56 -1.51
CA ASP A 158 4.72 10.28 -2.05
C ASP A 158 4.30 9.10 -1.17
N ALA A 159 4.00 7.99 -1.82
CA ALA A 159 3.75 6.70 -1.19
C ALA A 159 4.58 5.62 -1.87
N TRP A 160 4.89 4.57 -1.11
CA TRP A 160 5.57 3.40 -1.67
C TRP A 160 4.59 2.58 -2.50
N TYR A 161 5.07 2.05 -3.61
CA TYR A 161 4.39 1.08 -4.44
C TYR A 161 5.31 -0.11 -4.72
N MET A 162 4.70 -1.20 -5.19
CA MET A 162 5.39 -2.38 -5.66
C MET A 162 5.13 -2.57 -7.16
N PHE A 163 6.20 -2.55 -7.95
CA PHE A 163 6.16 -2.94 -9.36
C PHE A 163 6.52 -4.42 -9.49
N TYR A 164 5.63 -5.17 -10.11
CA TYR A 164 5.90 -6.54 -10.49
C TYR A 164 6.06 -6.62 -12.01
N SER A 165 7.21 -7.12 -12.46
CA SER A 165 7.43 -7.54 -13.84
C SER A 165 7.43 -9.07 -13.91
N GLY A 166 7.35 -9.67 -15.10
CA GLY A 166 7.35 -11.13 -15.24
C GLY A 166 8.49 -11.84 -14.47
N SER A 167 9.68 -11.25 -14.41
CA SER A 167 10.86 -11.84 -13.75
C SER A 167 11.33 -11.12 -12.49
N THR A 168 10.88 -9.89 -12.21
CA THR A 168 11.40 -9.09 -11.07
C THR A 168 10.29 -8.44 -10.26
N GLY A 169 10.59 -8.11 -9.00
CA GLY A 169 9.78 -7.20 -8.20
C GLY A 169 10.66 -6.06 -7.72
N GLU A 170 10.24 -4.82 -7.95
CA GLU A 170 10.93 -3.61 -7.51
C GLU A 170 9.99 -2.77 -6.62
N GLN A 171 10.54 -2.23 -5.54
CA GLN A 171 9.88 -1.21 -4.75
C GLN A 171 10.31 0.17 -5.24
N ASP A 172 9.38 1.11 -5.31
CA ASP A 172 9.71 2.51 -5.56
C ASP A 172 8.61 3.39 -4.94
N PHE A 173 8.73 4.71 -5.08
CA PHE A 173 7.74 5.66 -4.58
C PHE A 173 7.26 6.57 -5.71
N PHE A 174 6.02 7.03 -5.60
CA PHE A 174 5.44 7.95 -6.55
C PHE A 174 4.42 8.87 -5.89
N ASN A 175 4.04 9.93 -6.61
CA ASN A 175 3.06 10.87 -6.09
C ASN A 175 1.70 10.20 -5.89
N LYS A 176 1.09 10.48 -4.74
CA LYS A 176 -0.15 9.88 -4.26
C LYS A 176 -1.37 10.14 -5.15
N TRP A 177 -1.35 11.18 -5.98
CA TRP A 177 -2.44 11.50 -6.92
C TRP A 177 -2.34 10.74 -8.25
N ILE A 178 -1.31 9.93 -8.44
CA ILE A 178 -1.16 9.15 -9.67
C ILE A 178 -1.92 7.83 -9.49
N PRO A 179 -2.81 7.46 -10.42
CA PRO A 179 -3.50 6.18 -10.38
C PRO A 179 -2.51 5.00 -10.47
N GLN A 180 -2.64 4.03 -9.57
CA GLN A 180 -1.96 2.72 -9.63
C GLN A 180 -2.96 1.59 -9.33
N GLY A 181 -2.58 0.34 -9.58
CA GLY A 181 -3.39 -0.81 -9.20
C GLY A 181 -3.52 -0.98 -7.69
N VAL A 182 -4.51 -1.75 -7.25
CA VAL A 182 -4.73 -2.09 -5.83
C VAL A 182 -4.96 -3.57 -5.65
N ARG A 183 -4.18 -4.17 -4.75
CA ARG A 183 -4.38 -5.56 -4.31
C ARG A 183 -4.39 -5.61 -2.80
N CYS A 184 -5.47 -6.15 -2.26
CA CYS A 184 -5.68 -6.20 -0.82
C CYS A 184 -5.15 -7.51 -0.23
N SER A 185 -4.75 -7.43 1.03
CA SER A 185 -4.38 -8.57 1.85
C SER A 185 -5.37 -8.73 2.99
N ARG A 186 -5.42 -9.92 3.59
CA ARG A 186 -6.09 -10.15 4.88
C ARG A 186 -5.30 -11.15 5.71
N GLU A 187 -5.48 -11.11 7.02
CA GLU A 187 -4.91 -12.12 7.90
C GLU A 187 -5.74 -13.40 7.85
N PHE A 188 -5.05 -14.54 7.77
CA PHE A 188 -5.67 -15.85 7.90
C PHE A 188 -5.68 -16.24 9.38
N THR A 189 -6.86 -16.13 9.99
CA THR A 189 -7.14 -16.60 11.34
C THR A 189 -8.07 -17.82 11.23
N ASN A 190 -7.59 -18.97 11.69
CA ASN A 190 -8.37 -20.19 11.89
C ASN A 190 -8.94 -20.22 13.31
#